data_AF-A0A1V3WEL8-F1
#
_entry.id   AF-A0A1V3WEL8-F1
#
_cell.length_a   1.000
_cell.length_b   1.000
_cell.length_c   1.000
_cell.angle_alpha   90.00
_cell.angle_beta   90.00
_cell.angle_gamma   90.00
#
_symmetry.space_group_name_H-M   'P 1'
#
loop_
_entity.id
_entity.type
_entity.pdbx_description
1 polymer ?
#
loop_
_entity_poly.entity_id
_entity_poly.type
_entity_poly.pdbx_seq_one_letter_code
_entity_poly.pdbx_strand_id
1 'polypeptide(L)'
;MDIASIEQQITNWCHELGLRITSPDDDFFARGGTSLTAVQLMTRTDTHYGEDTLTPDALYERSSIRQIAHTIHANVLESAARQ
;
A
#
# COMPACT_ATOMS: atom_id res chain seq x y z
N MET A 1 -12.93 8.69 -0.68
CA MET A 1 -11.48 8.60 -0.40
C MET A 1 -10.77 8.71 -1.73
N ASP A 2 -9.79 9.59 -1.87
CA ASP A 2 -9.11 9.82 -3.16
C ASP A 2 -7.83 8.98 -3.27
N ILE A 3 -7.48 8.53 -4.48
CA ILE A 3 -6.28 7.70 -4.72
C ILE A 3 -5.01 8.47 -4.33
N ALA A 4 -4.92 9.76 -4.62
CA ALA A 4 -3.73 10.56 -4.31
C ALA A 4 -3.48 10.66 -2.79
N SER A 5 -4.55 10.65 -1.98
CA SER A 5 -4.42 10.61 -0.52
C SER A 5 -3.88 9.27 -0.03
N ILE A 6 -4.30 8.16 -0.65
CA ILE A 6 -3.81 6.82 -0.32
C ILE A 6 -2.33 6.68 -0.72
N GLU A 7 -1.95 7.14 -1.91
CA GLU A 7 -0.55 7.17 -2.38
C GLU A 7 0.37 7.92 -1.40
N GLN A 8 -0.04 9.10 -0.95
CA GLN A 8 0.71 9.90 0.03
C GLN A 8 0.83 9.18 1.37
N GLN A 9 -0.25 8.55 1.84
CA GLN A 9 -0.24 7.81 3.10
C GLN A 9 0.73 6.63 3.05
N ILE A 10 0.69 5.83 1.98
CA ILE A 10 1.59 4.69 1.78
C ILE A 10 3.04 5.17 1.69
N THR A 11 3.29 6.27 0.99
CA THR A 11 4.62 6.89 0.89
C THR A 11 5.17 7.24 2.27
N ASN A 12 4.36 7.88 3.11
CA ASN A 12 4.72 8.23 4.48
C ASN A 12 5.03 6.99 5.32
N TRP A 13 4.19 5.95 5.25
CA TRP A 13 4.45 4.70 5.95
C TRP A 13 5.73 4.03 5.47
N CYS A 14 5.99 4.02 4.16
CA CYS A 14 7.23 3.50 3.62
C CYS A 14 8.45 4.26 4.19
N HIS A 15 8.38 5.58 4.31
CA HIS A 15 9.44 6.39 4.94
C HIS A 15 9.64 6.04 6.41
N GLU A 16 8.57 5.86 7.18
CA GLU A 16 8.65 5.43 8.58
C GLU A 16 9.25 4.03 8.74
N LEU A 17 9.02 3.16 7.75
CA LEU A 17 9.62 1.82 7.67
C LEU A 17 11.09 1.85 7.20
N GLY A 18 11.65 3.04 6.93
CA GLY A 18 13.03 3.24 6.51
C GLY A 18 13.25 3.17 5.00
N LEU A 19 12.18 3.10 4.20
CA LEU A 19 12.26 3.08 2.73
C LEU A 19 12.30 4.50 2.19
N ARG A 20 13.18 4.78 1.23
CA ARG A 20 13.25 6.10 0.60
C ARG A 20 12.48 6.11 -0.72
N ILE A 21 11.18 6.35 -0.61
CA ILE A 21 10.28 6.57 -1.75
C ILE A 21 10.37 8.02 -2.20
N THR A 22 10.55 8.25 -3.49
CA THR A 22 10.68 9.60 -4.08
C THR A 22 9.65 9.90 -5.15
N SER A 23 9.06 8.87 -5.74
CA SER A 23 8.06 8.90 -6.79
C SER A 23 6.96 7.88 -6.50
N PRO A 24 5.70 8.14 -6.89
CA PRO A 24 4.66 7.11 -6.84
C PRO A 24 4.95 5.91 -7.76
N ASP A 25 5.83 6.07 -8.76
CA ASP A 25 6.27 4.98 -9.62
C ASP A 25 7.41 4.15 -9.01
N ASP A 26 7.91 4.53 -7.82
CA ASP A 26 8.98 3.77 -7.17
C ASP A 26 8.49 2.40 -6.71
N ASP A 27 9.29 1.38 -7.03
CA ASP A 27 9.09 0.02 -6.54
C ASP A 27 9.46 -0.12 -5.07
N PHE A 28 8.50 -0.57 -4.27
CA PHE A 28 8.65 -0.84 -2.85
C PHE A 28 9.86 -1.73 -2.56
N PHE A 29 10.00 -2.86 -3.26
CA PHE A 29 11.12 -3.79 -3.07
C PHE A 29 12.46 -3.22 -3.58
N ALA A 30 12.45 -2.47 -4.69
CA ALA A 30 13.67 -1.84 -5.21
C ALA A 30 14.22 -0.75 -4.27
N ARG A 31 13.34 -0.12 -3.47
CA ARG A 31 13.70 0.90 -2.47
C ARG A 31 14.08 0.33 -1.11
N GLY A 32 14.26 -0.99 -1.00
CA GLY A 32 14.66 -1.69 0.22
C GLY A 32 13.53 -2.41 0.95
N GLY A 33 12.35 -2.49 0.34
CA GLY A 33 11.21 -3.23 0.88
C GLY A 33 11.56 -4.71 1.04
N THR A 34 11.20 -5.28 2.18
CA THR A 34 11.35 -6.69 2.52
C THR A 34 10.01 -7.28 2.91
N SER A 35 9.93 -8.61 3.07
CA SER A 35 8.74 -9.27 3.59
C SER A 35 8.29 -8.71 4.94
N LEU A 36 9.23 -8.30 5.80
CA LEU A 36 8.89 -7.72 7.10
C LEU A 36 8.24 -6.34 6.97
N THR A 37 8.81 -5.45 6.16
CA THR A 37 8.22 -4.12 5.93
C THR A 37 6.92 -4.23 5.16
N ALA A 38 6.78 -5.22 4.27
CA ALA A 38 5.54 -5.53 3.58
C ALA A 38 4.43 -5.93 4.56
N VAL A 39 4.71 -6.85 5.48
CA VAL A 39 3.76 -7.24 6.54
C VAL A 39 3.39 -6.04 7.41
N GLN A 40 4.36 -5.21 7.81
CA GLN A 40 4.08 -4.01 8.59
C GLN A 40 3.22 -3.00 7.83
N LEU A 41 3.45 -2.84 6.52
CA LEU A 41 2.63 -1.98 5.66
C LEU A 41 1.20 -2.53 5.53
N MET A 42 1.06 -3.84 5.32
CA MET A 42 -0.24 -4.52 5.26
C MET A 42 -1.03 -4.32 6.56
N THR A 43 -0.43 -4.57 7.72
CA THR A 43 -1.10 -4.36 9.03
C THR A 43 -1.56 -2.91 9.23
N ARG A 44 -0.77 -1.92 8.80
CA ARG A 44 -1.16 -0.50 8.89
C ARG A 44 -2.32 -0.19 7.93
N THR A 45 -2.23 -0.69 6.71
CA THR A 45 -3.27 -0.51 5.69
C THR A 45 -4.59 -1.10 6.17
N ASP A 46 -4.54 -2.31 6.70
CA ASP A 46 -5.67 -3.05 7.26
C ASP A 46 -6.36 -2.28 8.40
N THR A 47 -5.56 -1.77 9.35
CA THR A 47 -6.05 -0.97 10.48
C THR A 47 -6.70 0.36 10.03
N HIS A 48 -6.21 0.97 8.95
CA HIS A 48 -6.67 2.29 8.50
C HIS A 48 -7.83 2.23 7.49
N TYR A 49 -7.86 1.20 6.65
CA TYR A 49 -8.75 1.11 5.49
C TYR A 49 -9.73 -0.06 5.57
N GLY A 50 -9.52 -1.01 6.48
CA GLY A 50 -10.32 -2.22 6.63
C GLY A 50 -9.55 -3.49 6.23
N GLU A 51 -10.08 -4.61 6.67
CA GLU A 51 -9.45 -5.92 6.46
C GLU A 51 -9.33 -6.29 4.97
N ASP A 52 -8.30 -7.07 4.64
CA ASP A 52 -8.04 -7.62 3.28
C ASP A 52 -7.86 -6.56 2.17
N THR A 53 -7.49 -5.32 2.53
CA THR A 53 -7.31 -4.22 1.57
C THR A 53 -6.03 -4.32 0.74
N LEU A 54 -5.00 -5.01 1.24
CA LEU A 54 -3.75 -5.26 0.52
C LEU A 54 -3.27 -6.69 0.79
N THR A 55 -3.21 -7.52 -0.24
CA THR A 55 -2.71 -8.90 -0.15
C THR A 55 -1.22 -8.98 -0.50
N PRO A 56 -0.49 -9.99 0.03
CA PRO A 56 0.92 -10.17 -0.31
C PRO A 56 1.11 -10.44 -1.81
N ASP A 57 0.21 -11.21 -2.42
CA ASP A 57 0.25 -11.51 -3.86
C ASP A 57 0.15 -10.23 -4.71
N ALA A 58 -0.83 -9.37 -4.41
CA ALA A 58 -0.97 -8.09 -5.09
C ALA A 58 0.24 -7.18 -4.87
N LEU A 59 0.83 -7.17 -3.67
CA LEU A 59 2.04 -6.39 -3.39
C LEU A 59 3.25 -6.88 -4.21
N TYR A 60 3.41 -8.20 -4.39
CA TYR A 60 4.48 -8.79 -5.19
C TYR A 60 4.29 -8.56 -6.69
N GLU A 61 3.06 -8.70 -7.20
CA GLU A 61 2.76 -8.45 -8.61
C GLU A 61 2.81 -6.96 -8.96
N ARG A 62 2.45 -6.09 -8.01
CA ARG A 62 2.23 -4.66 -8.20
C ARG A 62 2.96 -3.85 -7.14
N SER A 63 4.29 -3.91 -7.19
CA SER A 63 5.17 -3.35 -6.15
C SER A 63 5.36 -1.84 -6.18
N SER A 64 4.89 -1.12 -7.20
CA SER A 64 5.00 0.34 -7.24
C SER A 64 3.99 1.01 -6.31
N ILE A 65 4.38 2.11 -5.67
CA ILE A 65 3.52 2.83 -4.70
C ILE A 65 2.17 3.22 -5.30
N ARG A 66 2.15 3.66 -6.56
CA ARG A 66 0.95 3.94 -7.33
C ARG A 66 0.05 2.72 -7.41
N GLN A 67 0.58 1.58 -7.84
CA GLN A 67 -0.25 0.39 -8.00
C GLN A 67 -0.75 -0.17 -6.66
N ILE A 68 0.06 -0.07 -5.61
CA ILE A 68 -0.35 -0.43 -4.24
C ILE A 68 -1.54 0.44 -3.83
N ALA A 69 -1.45 1.76 -4.02
CA ALA A 69 -2.54 2.68 -3.70
C ALA A 69 -3.82 2.41 -4.50
N HIS A 70 -3.68 2.14 -5.80
CA HIS A 70 -4.79 1.77 -6.66
C HIS A 70 -5.48 0.47 -6.20
N THR A 71 -4.70 -0.53 -5.78
CA THR A 71 -5.21 -1.81 -5.27
C THR A 71 -6.01 -1.59 -4.00
N ILE A 72 -5.45 -0.85 -3.04
CA ILE A 72 -6.13 -0.52 -1.78
C ILE A 72 -7.42 0.25 -2.07
N HIS A 73 -7.37 1.27 -2.92
CA HIS A 73 -8.55 2.05 -3.27
C HIS A 73 -9.68 1.18 -3.86
N ALA A 74 -9.34 0.29 -4.80
CA ALA A 74 -10.30 -0.62 -5.41
C ALA A 74 -10.92 -1.57 -4.37
N ASN A 75 -10.09 -2.17 -3.51
CA ASN A 75 -10.55 -3.09 -2.48
C ASN A 75 -11.41 -2.39 -1.42
N VAL A 76 -11.04 -1.17 -1.00
CA VAL A 76 -11.84 -0.36 -0.07
C VAL A 76 -13.22 -0.06 -0.65
N LEU A 77 -13.29 0.31 -1.93
CA LEU A 77 -14.58 0.54 -2.59
C LEU A 77 -15.42 -0.73 -2.68
N GLU A 78 -14.80 -1.88 -2.98
CA GLU A 78 -15.49 -3.16 -3.05
C GLU A 78 -15.99 -3.61 -1.67
N SER A 79 -15.17 -3.50 -0.63
CA SER A 79 -15.53 -3.80 0.75
C SER A 79 -16.62 -2.87 1.28
N ALA A 80 -16.62 -1.60 0.89
CA ALA A 80 -17.70 -0.66 1.22
C ALA A 80 -19.01 -0.97 0.49
N ALA A 81 -18.96 -1.57 -0.71
CA ALA A 81 -20.15 -1.95 -1.48
C ALA A 81 -20.80 -3.26 -1.00
N ARG A 82 -20.06 -4.12 -0.28
CA ARG A 82 -20.56 -5.38 0.30
C ARG A 82 -21.22 -5.21 1.67
N GLN A 83 -21.02 -4.04 2.32
CA GLN A 83 -21.58 -3.68 3.63
C GLN A 83 -22.88 -2.88 3.46
#